data_AF-A0A2T1D1Q5-F1
#
_entry.id   AF-A0A2T1D1Q5-F1
#
_cell.length_a   1.000
_cell.length_b   1.000
_cell.length_c   1.000
_cell.angle_alpha   90.00
_cell.angle_beta   90.00
_cell.angle_gamma   90.00
#
_symmetry.space_group_name_H-M   'P 1'
#
loop_
_entity.id
_entity.type
_entity.pdbx_description
1 polymer ?
#
loop_
_entity_poly.entity_id
_entity_poly.type
_entity_poly.pdbx_seq_one_letter_code
_entity_poly.pdbx_strand_id
1 'polypeptide(L)'
;MAETVNLEQTLLETVRSLSPSKQEAVLHFARSLKTSQSESLSSHTQQTPPPLTLSLQQIAKLPVRDRNQLLTPYVSAMAEDFQTDPELTEFSVLDTEDWED
;
A
#
# COMPACT_ATOMS: atom_id res chain seq x y z
N MET A 1 11.21 -40.19 -3.38
CA MET A 1 9.88 -39.72 -3.78
C MET A 1 9.46 -38.71 -2.73
N ALA A 2 9.54 -37.40 -3.03
CA ALA A 2 9.21 -36.37 -2.04
C ALA A 2 7.70 -36.21 -2.03
N GLU A 3 7.05 -36.67 -0.96
CA GLU A 3 5.65 -36.40 -0.70
C GLU A 3 5.51 -34.88 -0.48
N THR A 4 4.95 -34.19 -1.46
CA THR A 4 4.52 -32.80 -1.29
C THR A 4 3.28 -32.83 -0.40
N VAL A 5 3.50 -32.94 0.91
CA VAL A 5 2.43 -32.88 1.90
C VAL A 5 1.72 -31.54 1.72
N ASN A 6 0.48 -31.58 1.25
CA ASN A 6 -0.33 -30.38 1.07
C ASN A 6 -0.57 -29.76 2.45
N LEU A 7 0.15 -28.67 2.74
CA LEU A 7 0.10 -27.97 4.02
C LEU A 7 -1.33 -27.65 4.44
N GLU A 8 -2.18 -27.23 3.51
CA GLU A 8 -3.59 -26.93 3.77
C GLU A 8 -4.38 -28.16 4.24
N GLN A 9 -4.12 -29.34 3.67
CA GLN A 9 -4.80 -30.57 4.05
C GLN A 9 -4.37 -31.01 5.44
N THR A 10 -3.07 -30.93 5.74
CA THR A 10 -2.53 -31.22 7.08
C THR A 10 -3.07 -30.25 8.13
N LEU A 11 -3.19 -28.96 7.80
CA LEU A 11 -3.79 -27.96 8.69
C LEU A 11 -5.28 -28.23 8.92
N LEU A 12 -6.02 -28.62 7.89
CA LEU A 12 -7.44 -28.95 8.03
C LEU A 12 -7.66 -30.18 8.92
N GLU A 13 -6.83 -31.20 8.74
CA GLU A 13 -6.92 -32.45 9.48
C GLU A 13 -6.50 -32.28 10.94
N THR A 14 -5.44 -31.50 11.19
CA THR A 14 -5.04 -31.14 12.55
C THR A 14 -6.13 -30.35 13.26
N VAL A 15 -6.72 -29.32 12.63
CA VAL A 15 -7.84 -28.56 13.22
C VAL A 15 -9.04 -29.45 13.50
N ARG A 16 -9.35 -30.38 12.60
CA ARG A 16 -10.47 -31.32 12.77
C ARG A 16 -10.25 -32.33 13.90
N SER A 17 -9.00 -32.70 14.19
CA SER A 17 -8.65 -33.59 15.30
C SER A 17 -8.66 -32.93 16.68
N LEU A 18 -8.77 -31.60 16.75
CA LEU A 18 -8.85 -30.86 18.02
C LEU A 18 -10.22 -30.98 18.69
N SER A 19 -10.26 -30.77 20.01
CA SER A 19 -11.51 -30.66 20.78
C SER A 19 -12.33 -29.43 20.39
N PRO A 20 -13.67 -29.43 20.57
CA PRO A 20 -14.53 -28.31 20.15
C PRO A 20 -14.11 -26.94 20.69
N SER A 21 -13.68 -26.88 21.95
CA SER A 21 -13.18 -25.65 22.58
C SER A 21 -11.91 -25.10 21.92
N LYS A 22 -11.02 -25.97 21.45
CA LYS A 22 -9.78 -25.59 20.77
C LYS A 22 -10.05 -25.17 19.33
N GLN A 23 -11.02 -25.79 18.66
CA GLN A 23 -11.46 -25.37 17.33
C GLN A 23 -12.03 -23.95 17.35
N GLU A 24 -12.85 -23.63 18.35
CA GLU A 24 -13.39 -22.28 18.53
C GLU A 24 -12.29 -21.25 18.80
N ALA A 25 -11.28 -21.59 19.61
CA ALA A 25 -10.12 -20.74 19.84
C ALA A 25 -9.32 -20.45 18.55
N VAL A 26 -9.12 -21.47 17.70
CA VAL A 26 -8.45 -21.30 16.39
C VAL A 26 -9.28 -20.41 15.46
N LEU A 27 -10.60 -20.59 15.42
CA LEU A 27 -11.49 -19.73 14.63
C LEU A 27 -11.50 -18.29 15.15
N HIS A 28 -11.50 -18.08 16.47
CA HIS A 28 -11.41 -16.76 17.08
C HIS A 28 -10.08 -16.10 16.75
N PHE A 29 -8.97 -16.85 16.84
CA PHE A 29 -7.64 -16.37 16.44
C PHE A 29 -7.57 -16.01 14.95
N ALA A 30 -8.10 -16.86 14.05
CA ALA A 30 -8.15 -16.57 12.62
C ALA A 30 -8.99 -15.32 12.30
N ARG A 31 -10.11 -15.12 13.01
CA ARG A 31 -10.91 -13.88 12.92
C ARG A 31 -10.14 -12.67 13.43
N SER A 32 -9.45 -12.80 14.57
CA SER A 32 -8.59 -11.75 15.12
C SER A 32 -7.46 -11.38 14.16
N LEU A 33 -6.84 -12.33 13.48
CA LEU A 33 -5.84 -12.05 12.45
C LEU A 33 -6.43 -11.27 11.26
N LYS A 34 -7.66 -11.61 10.86
CA LYS A 34 -8.36 -10.91 9.78
C LYS A 34 -8.72 -9.47 10.17
N THR A 35 -9.19 -9.25 11.40
CA THR A 35 -9.48 -7.90 11.91
C THR A 35 -8.20 -7.10 12.10
N SER A 36 -7.15 -7.70 12.68
CA SER A 36 -5.85 -7.04 12.84
C SER A 36 -5.17 -6.73 11.51
N GLN A 37 -5.31 -7.55 10.47
CA GLN A 37 -4.84 -7.17 9.12
C GLN A 37 -5.61 -5.98 8.56
N SER A 38 -6.93 -5.90 8.79
CA SER A 38 -7.72 -4.74 8.36
C SER A 38 -7.43 -3.48 9.19
N GLU A 39 -7.09 -3.64 10.47
CA GLU A 39 -6.72 -2.54 11.37
C GLU A 39 -5.28 -2.08 11.12
N SER A 40 -4.34 -2.95 10.78
CA SER A 40 -2.99 -2.55 10.31
C SER A 40 -3.05 -1.78 8.98
N LEU A 41 -4.12 -1.95 8.19
CA LEU A 41 -4.41 -1.13 7.00
C LEU A 41 -5.21 0.14 7.33
N SER A 42 -5.76 0.27 8.54
CA SER A 42 -6.62 1.40 8.95
C SER A 42 -6.00 2.30 10.03
N SER A 43 -4.99 1.83 10.76
CA SER A 43 -4.34 2.55 11.88
C SER A 43 -3.06 3.26 11.50
N HIS A 44 -2.56 3.06 10.27
CA HIS A 44 -1.55 3.94 9.69
C HIS A 44 -2.26 4.97 8.82
N THR A 45 -2.65 6.09 9.42
CA THR A 45 -2.93 7.33 8.69
C THR A 45 -1.62 7.88 8.12
N GLN A 46 -0.91 7.11 7.31
CA GLN A 46 -0.21 7.65 6.16
C GLN A 46 -1.21 7.52 5.03
N GLN A 47 -1.70 8.66 4.55
CA GLN A 47 -2.49 8.77 3.34
C GLN A 47 -1.64 8.25 2.19
N THR A 48 -1.54 6.93 2.04
CA THR A 48 -0.92 6.32 0.89
C THR A 48 -1.99 6.31 -0.20
N PRO A 49 -1.84 7.16 -1.23
CA PRO A 49 -2.83 7.24 -2.29
C PRO A 49 -3.01 5.88 -2.98
N PRO A 50 -4.25 5.53 -3.37
CA PRO A 50 -4.61 4.21 -3.86
C PRO A 50 -3.83 3.86 -5.12
N PRO A 51 -3.24 2.66 -5.25
CA PRO A 51 -2.29 2.33 -6.31
C PRO A 51 -2.82 2.66 -7.71
N LEU A 52 -1.98 3.33 -8.51
CA LEU A 52 -2.30 3.69 -9.88
C LEU A 52 -2.59 2.43 -10.72
N THR A 53 -3.74 2.41 -11.37
CA THR A 53 -4.16 1.31 -12.26
C THR A 53 -3.49 1.39 -13.63
N LEU A 54 -2.91 2.54 -13.97
CA LEU A 54 -2.26 2.84 -15.23
C LEU A 54 -0.78 3.14 -15.01
N SER A 55 0.07 2.75 -15.96
CA SER A 55 1.48 3.16 -15.96
C SER A 55 1.62 4.67 -16.18
N LEU A 56 2.73 5.24 -15.71
CA LEU A 56 3.02 6.67 -15.89
C LEU A 56 3.01 7.10 -17.36
N GLN A 57 3.51 6.25 -18.26
CA GLN A 57 3.49 6.51 -19.71
C GLN A 57 2.08 6.57 -20.28
N GLN A 58 1.16 5.76 -19.75
CA GLN A 58 -0.25 5.78 -20.16
C GLN A 58 -0.94 7.02 -19.60
N ILE A 59 -0.66 7.40 -18.36
CA ILE A 59 -1.20 8.62 -17.73
C ILE A 59 -0.75 9.87 -18.47
N ALA A 60 0.51 9.92 -18.94
CA ALA A 60 1.04 11.05 -19.71
C ALA A 60 0.35 11.25 -21.07
N LYS A 61 -0.29 10.21 -21.62
CA LYS A 61 -1.05 10.28 -22.87
C LYS A 61 -2.48 10.77 -22.68
N LEU A 62 -2.97 10.87 -21.44
CA LEU A 62 -4.32 11.33 -21.15
C LEU A 62 -4.43 12.86 -21.28
N PRO A 63 -5.64 13.38 -21.57
CA PRO A 63 -5.92 14.80 -21.45
C PRO A 63 -5.57 15.34 -20.05
N VAL A 64 -5.14 16.59 -19.98
CA VAL A 64 -4.68 17.24 -18.73
C VAL A 64 -5.71 17.12 -17.60
N ARG A 65 -7.00 17.23 -17.92
CA ARG A 65 -8.09 17.10 -16.95
C ARG A 65 -8.10 15.72 -16.30
N ASP A 66 -8.04 14.67 -17.09
CA ASP A 66 -8.16 13.29 -16.63
C ASP A 66 -6.89 12.88 -15.85
N ARG A 67 -5.73 13.34 -16.32
CA ARG A 67 -4.47 13.22 -15.60
C ARG A 67 -4.54 13.86 -14.21
N ASN A 68 -4.99 15.11 -14.13
CA ASN A 68 -5.08 15.81 -12.85
C ASN A 68 -6.07 15.12 -11.90
N GLN A 69 -7.19 14.64 -12.42
CA GLN A 69 -8.15 13.88 -11.61
C GLN A 69 -7.54 12.61 -11.01
N LEU A 70 -6.74 11.87 -11.80
CA LEU A 70 -6.04 10.66 -11.32
C LEU A 70 -4.93 10.96 -10.32
N LEU A 71 -4.19 12.05 -10.51
CA LEU A 71 -3.05 12.42 -9.66
C LEU A 71 -3.44 13.24 -8.42
N THR A 72 -4.66 13.82 -8.37
CA THR A 72 -5.14 14.65 -7.25
C THR A 72 -4.89 14.04 -5.87
N PRO A 73 -5.15 12.73 -5.63
CA PRO A 73 -4.92 12.12 -4.31
C PRO A 73 -3.43 12.06 -3.91
N TYR A 74 -2.52 12.13 -4.87
CA TYR A 74 -1.07 12.06 -4.66
C TYR A 74 -0.43 13.42 -4.38
N VAL A 75 -1.14 14.53 -4.66
CA VAL A 75 -0.58 15.88 -4.58
C VAL A 75 -0.15 16.25 -3.16
N SER A 76 -0.92 15.85 -2.15
CA SER A 76 -0.60 16.14 -0.75
C SER A 76 0.66 15.40 -0.28
N ALA A 77 0.76 14.11 -0.60
CA ALA A 77 1.96 13.31 -0.29
C ALA A 77 3.19 13.87 -1.02
N MET A 78 3.05 14.20 -2.30
CA MET A 78 4.10 14.84 -3.08
C MET A 78 4.57 16.16 -2.43
N ALA A 79 3.66 16.98 -1.91
CA ALA A 79 4.02 18.23 -1.24
C ALA A 79 4.80 18.03 0.07
N GLU A 80 4.58 16.92 0.78
CA GLU A 80 5.36 16.52 1.95
C GLU A 80 6.75 16.00 1.53
N ASP A 81 6.83 15.25 0.43
CA ASP A 81 8.11 14.79 -0.13
C ASP A 81 9.01 15.99 -0.48
N PHE A 82 8.47 17.03 -1.12
CA PHE A 82 9.22 18.28 -1.39
C PHE A 82 9.67 19.04 -0.13
N GLN A 83 9.03 18.84 1.03
CA GLN A 83 9.45 19.50 2.27
C GLN A 83 10.54 18.71 3.02
N THR A 84 10.61 17.41 2.77
CA THR A 84 11.43 16.48 3.55
C THR A 84 12.65 15.99 2.78
N ASP A 85 12.57 15.98 1.44
CA ASP A 85 13.66 15.61 0.55
C ASP A 85 14.30 16.86 -0.10
N PRO A 86 15.47 17.30 0.38
CA PRO A 86 16.16 18.45 -0.17
C PRO A 86 16.58 18.26 -1.63
N GLU A 87 16.77 17.01 -2.09
CA GLU A 87 17.14 16.71 -3.48
C GLU A 87 16.01 17.08 -4.46
N LEU A 88 14.75 16.94 -4.02
CA LEU A 88 13.58 17.36 -4.80
C LEU A 88 13.46 18.88 -4.92
N THR A 89 14.13 19.62 -4.02
CA THR A 89 14.15 21.09 -4.02
C THR A 89 15.40 21.69 -4.66
N GLU A 90 16.30 20.89 -5.25
CA GLU A 90 17.56 21.35 -5.85
C GLU A 90 17.39 22.39 -6.96
N PHE A 91 16.20 22.46 -7.58
CA PHE A 91 15.86 23.54 -8.52
C PHE A 91 15.72 24.92 -7.87
N SER A 92 15.66 24.99 -6.54
CA SER A 92 15.61 26.24 -5.76
C SER A 92 17.00 26.86 -5.58
N VAL A 93 18.08 26.12 -5.89
CA VAL A 93 19.48 26.57 -5.81
C VAL A 93 19.96 27.16 -7.15
N LEU A 94 19.18 27.03 -8.22
CA LEU A 94 19.41 27.80 -9.44
C LEU A 94 18.97 29.24 -9.17
N ASP A 95 19.96 30.08 -8.82
CA ASP A 95 19.84 31.52 -8.61
C ASP A 95 18.79 32.13 -9.55
N THR A 96 17.79 32.76 -8.96
CA THR A 96 16.87 33.65 -9.65
C THR A 96 17.55 34.91 -10.21
N GLU A 97 18.89 35.01 -10.10
CA GLU A 97 19.68 36.20 -10.41
C GLU A 97 20.15 36.28 -11.88
N ASP A 98 19.89 35.27 -12.73
CA ASP A 98 20.42 35.25 -14.11
C ASP A 98 19.31 35.29 -15.19
N TRP A 99 18.09 35.70 -14.86
CA TRP A 99 16.96 35.85 -15.79
C TRP A 99 16.66 37.30 -16.22
N GLU A 100 17.56 38.25 -15.91
CA GLU A 100 17.52 39.62 -16.45
C GLU A 100 18.61 39.81 -17.51
N ASP A 101 18.28 39.55 -18.77
CA ASP A 101 18.94 40.10 -19.97
C ASP A 101 17.89 40.64 -20.94
#